data_AF-V7D0F2-F1
#
_entry.id   AF-V7D0F2-F1
#
_cell.length_a   1.000
_cell.length_b   1.000
_cell.length_c   1.000
_cell.angle_alpha   90.00
_cell.angle_beta   90.00
_cell.angle_gamma   90.00
#
_symmetry.space_group_name_H-M   'P 1'
#
loop_
_entity.id
_entity.type
_entity.pdbx_description
1 polymer ?
#
loop_
_entity_poly.entity_id
_entity_poly.type
_entity_poly.pdbx_seq_one_letter_code
_entity_poly.pdbx_strand_id
1 'polypeptide(L)'
;MPFMIVDQQMVVNDLPVTLVSLLADQNWNVVAETVTSHLFSSTERIYNWAAQIADGSYIPGSQPIDESENQMAVFLLKVMHHTCVLLKNYLPLDKQLRLSSMVIARDGNYSPQNTRL
;
A
#
# COMPACT_ATOMS: atom_id res chain seq x y z
N MET A 1 -4.98 32.28 -9.90
CA MET A 1 -4.61 31.49 -8.70
C MET A 1 -3.35 30.69 -9.04
N PRO A 2 -2.37 30.59 -8.14
CA PRO A 2 -1.22 29.73 -8.40
C PRO A 2 -1.69 28.27 -8.38
N PHE A 3 -1.46 27.54 -9.48
CA PHE A 3 -1.57 26.09 -9.46
C PHE A 3 -0.34 25.55 -8.72
N MET A 4 -0.56 25.00 -7.54
CA MET A 4 0.47 24.23 -6.88
C MET A 4 0.57 22.90 -7.63
N ILE A 5 1.57 22.77 -8.51
CA ILE A 5 1.93 21.48 -9.09
C ILE A 5 2.66 20.74 -7.96
N VAL A 6 1.90 20.03 -7.13
CA VAL A 6 2.45 19.18 -6.07
C VAL A 6 2.94 17.90 -6.72
N ASP A 7 4.16 17.50 -6.35
CA ASP A 7 4.71 16.21 -6.76
C ASP A 7 3.81 15.06 -6.28
N GLN A 8 3.47 14.14 -7.18
CA GLN A 8 2.53 13.06 -6.88
C GLN A 8 3.05 12.12 -5.78
N GLN A 9 4.37 11.87 -5.72
CA GLN A 9 4.95 11.03 -4.68
C GLN A 9 4.90 11.74 -3.33
N MET A 10 5.07 13.06 -3.30
CA MET A 10 4.91 13.87 -2.09
C MET A 10 3.49 13.75 -1.53
N VAL A 11 2.45 13.89 -2.38
CA VAL A 11 1.05 13.74 -1.95
C VAL A 11 0.79 12.36 -1.35
N VAL A 12 1.31 11.30 -1.99
CA VAL A 12 1.13 9.93 -1.52
C VAL A 12 1.92 9.68 -0.23
N ASN A 13 3.15 10.19 -0.11
CA ASN A 13 3.95 10.08 1.13
C ASN A 13 3.29 10.75 2.33
N ASP A 14 2.48 11.79 2.11
CA ASP A 14 1.75 12.47 3.17
C ASP A 14 0.45 11.75 3.57
N LEU A 15 0.04 10.70 2.84
CA LEU A 15 -1.17 9.91 3.15
C LEU A 15 -1.21 9.38 4.60
N PRO A 16 -0.13 8.81 5.18
CA PRO A 16 -0.13 8.35 6.56
C PRO A 16 -0.41 9.48 7.55
N VAL A 17 0.03 10.70 7.26
CA VAL A 17 -0.18 11.86 8.15
C VAL A 17 -1.58 12.43 7.94
N THR A 18 -1.96 12.71 6.69
CA THR A 18 -3.21 13.36 6.33
C THR A 18 -4.42 12.50 6.68
N LEU A 19 -4.41 11.21 6.33
CA LEU A 19 -5.53 10.32 6.59
C LEU A 19 -5.70 10.03 8.08
N VAL A 20 -4.59 9.82 8.81
CA VAL A 20 -4.64 9.64 10.27
C VAL A 20 -5.20 10.88 10.96
N SER A 21 -4.75 12.06 10.54
CA SER A 21 -5.25 13.33 11.10
C SER A 21 -6.74 13.53 10.80
N LEU A 22 -7.19 13.17 9.59
CA LEU A 22 -8.60 13.25 9.21
C LEU A 22 -9.46 12.32 10.08
N LEU A 23 -9.05 11.06 10.25
CA LEU A 23 -9.82 10.06 11.01
C LEU A 23 -9.73 10.24 12.53
N ALA A 24 -8.80 11.05 13.02
CA ALA A 24 -8.75 11.46 14.43
C ALA A 24 -9.90 12.41 14.81
N ASP A 25 -10.50 13.11 13.85
CA ASP A 25 -11.71 13.91 14.07
C ASP A 25 -12.93 12.97 14.17
N GLN A 26 -13.67 13.08 15.28
CA GLN A 26 -14.85 12.26 15.57
C GLN A 26 -15.96 12.38 14.52
N ASN A 27 -16.00 13.48 13.76
CA ASN A 27 -16.94 13.65 12.65
C ASN A 27 -16.76 12.59 11.56
N TRP A 28 -15.57 11.98 11.46
CA TRP A 28 -15.25 10.95 10.47
C TRP A 28 -15.39 9.52 10.99
N ASN A 29 -15.77 9.33 12.26
CA ASN A 29 -15.82 8.01 12.88
C ASN A 29 -16.75 7.03 12.14
N VAL A 30 -17.86 7.53 11.58
CA VAL A 30 -18.84 6.70 10.83
C VAL A 30 -18.26 6.06 9.57
N VAL A 31 -17.19 6.61 8.99
CA VAL A 31 -16.53 6.06 7.80
C VAL A 31 -15.14 5.49 8.09
N ALA A 32 -14.60 5.69 9.30
CA ALA A 32 -13.21 5.34 9.62
C ALA A 32 -12.92 3.85 9.40
N GLU A 33 -13.81 2.97 9.85
CA GLU A 33 -13.69 1.52 9.62
C GLU A 33 -13.74 1.18 8.13
N THR A 34 -14.71 1.73 7.40
CA THR A 34 -14.91 1.46 5.97
C THR A 34 -13.71 1.93 5.14
N VAL A 35 -13.24 3.15 5.37
CA VAL A 35 -12.08 3.72 4.66
C VAL A 35 -10.81 2.92 4.96
N THR A 36 -10.56 2.62 6.24
CA THR A 36 -9.37 1.83 6.61
C THR A 36 -9.45 0.41 6.06
N SER A 37 -10.64 -0.19 6.03
CA SER A 37 -10.88 -1.50 5.43
C SER A 37 -10.60 -1.53 3.92
N HIS A 38 -11.03 -0.51 3.17
CA HIS A 38 -10.74 -0.40 1.75
C HIS A 38 -9.26 -0.15 1.46
N LEU A 39 -8.62 0.68 2.29
CA LEU A 39 -7.18 0.90 2.22
C LEU A 39 -6.41 -0.41 2.46
N PHE A 40 -6.81 -1.18 3.48
CA PHE A 40 -6.24 -2.49 3.77
C PHE A 40 -6.43 -3.46 2.60
N SER A 41 -7.65 -3.62 2.07
CA SER A 41 -7.90 -4.51 0.93
C SER A 41 -7.06 -4.15 -0.30
N SER A 42 -6.86 -2.86 -0.55
CA SER A 42 -6.00 -2.39 -1.63
C SER A 42 -4.53 -2.72 -1.36
N THR A 43 -4.08 -2.54 -0.11
CA THR A 43 -2.72 -2.91 0.33
C THR A 43 -2.47 -4.40 0.19
N GLU A 44 -3.42 -5.24 0.63
CA GLU A 44 -3.35 -6.70 0.53
C GLU A 44 -3.25 -7.16 -0.93
N ARG A 45 -3.97 -6.51 -1.84
CA ARG A 45 -3.89 -6.80 -3.28
C ARG A 45 -2.49 -6.55 -3.85
N ILE A 46 -1.87 -5.41 -3.51
CA ILE A 46 -0.51 -5.08 -3.97
C ILE A 46 0.52 -6.00 -3.31
N TYR A 47 0.34 -6.32 -2.03
CA TYR A 47 1.20 -7.26 -1.30
C TYR A 47 1.20 -8.66 -1.95
N ASN A 48 0.01 -9.20 -2.22
CA ASN A 48 -0.14 -10.52 -2.83
C ASN A 48 0.48 -10.56 -4.23
N TRP A 49 0.31 -9.48 -5.01
CA TRP A 49 1.01 -9.34 -6.29
C TRP A 49 2.53 -9.36 -6.11
N ALA A 50 3.07 -8.56 -5.19
CA ALA A 50 4.51 -8.51 -4.94
C ALA A 50 5.08 -9.87 -4.47
N ALA A 51 4.33 -10.61 -3.65
CA ALA A 51 4.70 -11.95 -3.19
C ALA A 51 4.74 -12.96 -4.34
N GLN A 52 3.77 -12.94 -5.25
CA GLN A 52 3.76 -13.82 -6.44
C GLN A 52 4.92 -13.55 -7.38
N ILE A 53 5.29 -12.28 -7.57
CA ILE A 53 6.47 -11.90 -8.36
C ILE A 53 7.74 -12.44 -7.71
N ALA A 54 7.88 -12.29 -6.39
CA ALA A 54 9.07 -12.74 -5.66
C ALA A 54 9.22 -14.28 -5.62
N ASP A 55 8.11 -15.01 -5.54
CA ASP A 55 8.07 -16.48 -5.52
C ASP A 55 8.24 -17.11 -6.92
N GLY A 56 8.15 -16.30 -8.00
CA GLY A 56 8.23 -16.80 -9.37
C GLY A 56 7.03 -17.66 -9.81
N SER A 57 6.00 -17.79 -8.96
CA SER A 57 4.70 -18.42 -9.28
C SER A 57 3.79 -17.53 -10.14
N TYR A 58 4.36 -16.44 -10.67
CA TYR A 58 3.72 -15.48 -11.56
C TYR A 58 3.27 -16.12 -12.89
N ILE A 59 2.04 -15.79 -13.32
CA ILE A 59 1.48 -16.18 -14.63
C ILE A 59 1.50 -14.96 -15.57
N PRO A 60 2.24 -15.00 -16.68
CA PRO A 60 2.25 -13.93 -17.68
C PRO A 60 0.84 -13.64 -18.22
N GLY A 61 0.45 -12.36 -18.25
CA GLY A 61 -0.86 -11.91 -18.73
C GLY A 61 -2.00 -11.97 -17.71
N SER A 62 -1.76 -12.47 -16.49
CA SER A 62 -2.70 -12.34 -15.36
C SER A 62 -2.38 -11.14 -14.45
N GLN A 63 -1.49 -10.25 -14.91
CA GLN A 63 -0.90 -9.19 -14.10
C GLN A 63 -1.94 -8.09 -13.83
N PRO A 64 -2.31 -7.83 -12.56
CA PRO A 64 -3.23 -6.75 -12.22
C PRO A 64 -2.55 -5.36 -12.23
N ILE A 65 -1.22 -5.32 -12.37
CA ILE A 65 -0.37 -4.12 -12.34
C ILE A 65 0.54 -4.16 -13.57
N ASP A 66 0.58 -3.08 -14.33
CA ASP A 66 1.44 -3.02 -15.52
C ASP A 66 2.93 -2.99 -15.12
N GLU A 67 3.81 -3.56 -15.94
CA GLU A 67 5.25 -3.61 -15.61
C GLU A 67 5.86 -2.21 -15.43
N SER A 68 5.37 -1.21 -16.17
CA SER A 68 5.79 0.19 -16.02
C SER A 68 5.47 0.78 -14.64
N GLU A 69 4.51 0.19 -13.93
CA GLU A 69 4.05 0.61 -12.61
C GLU A 69 4.77 -0.11 -11.47
N ASN A 70 5.64 -1.10 -11.75
CA ASN A 70 6.29 -1.94 -10.74
C ASN A 70 6.96 -1.13 -9.62
N GLN A 71 7.73 -0.10 -10.00
CA GLN A 71 8.41 0.76 -9.04
C GLN A 71 7.41 1.53 -8.15
N MET A 72 6.34 2.03 -8.77
CA MET A 72 5.29 2.75 -8.06
C MET A 72 4.49 1.82 -7.15
N ALA A 73 4.24 0.58 -7.55
CA ALA A 73 3.53 -0.41 -6.75
C ALA A 73 4.29 -0.77 -5.47
N VAL A 74 5.62 -0.94 -5.56
CA VAL A 74 6.46 -1.18 -4.37
C VAL A 74 6.45 0.03 -3.42
N PHE A 75 6.52 1.24 -3.97
CA PHE A 75 6.43 2.47 -3.18
C PHE A 75 5.05 2.61 -2.50
N LEU A 76 3.97 2.44 -3.26
CA LEU A 76 2.60 2.48 -2.76
C LEU A 76 2.37 1.44 -1.67
N LEU A 77 2.86 0.21 -1.85
CA LEU A 77 2.74 -0.84 -0.85
C LEU A 77 3.32 -0.39 0.51
N LYS A 78 4.50 0.24 0.51
CA LYS A 78 5.13 0.72 1.75
C LYS A 78 4.30 1.81 2.41
N VAL A 79 3.88 2.81 1.64
CA VAL A 79 3.08 3.94 2.15
C VAL A 79 1.76 3.42 2.70
N MET A 80 1.02 2.63 1.93
CA MET A 80 -0.30 2.13 2.31
C MET A 80 -0.23 1.16 3.50
N HIS A 81 0.78 0.29 3.54
CA HIS A 81 1.04 -0.57 4.69
C HIS A 81 1.32 0.26 5.95
N HIS A 82 2.18 1.28 5.86
CA HIS A 82 2.46 2.17 6.97
C HIS A 82 1.19 2.88 7.47
N THR A 83 0.38 3.42 6.56
CA THR A 83 -0.91 4.03 6.89
C THR A 83 -1.85 3.03 7.57
N CYS A 84 -1.96 1.79 7.07
CA CYS A 84 -2.77 0.74 7.70
C CYS A 84 -2.29 0.42 9.13
N VAL A 85 -0.98 0.41 9.36
CA VAL A 85 -0.40 0.17 10.70
C VAL A 85 -0.79 1.29 11.68
N LEU A 86 -0.76 2.55 11.23
CA LEU A 86 -1.19 3.68 12.05
C LEU A 86 -2.70 3.65 12.34
N LEU A 87 -3.49 3.19 11.38
CA LEU A 87 -4.96 3.12 11.47
C LEU A 87 -5.49 1.77 11.98
N LYS A 88 -4.62 0.86 12.44
CA LYS A 88 -5.00 -0.54 12.76
C LYS A 88 -6.18 -0.66 13.73
N ASN A 89 -6.39 0.32 14.60
CA ASN A 89 -7.46 0.30 15.59
C ASN A 89 -8.86 0.43 14.96
N TYR A 90 -8.94 0.91 13.72
CA TYR A 90 -10.18 0.96 12.93
C TYR A 90 -10.42 -0.31 12.12
N LEU A 91 -9.49 -1.28 12.13
CA LEU A 91 -9.65 -2.53 11.39
C LEU A 91 -10.28 -3.63 12.27
N PRO A 92 -11.14 -4.49 11.70
CA PRO A 92 -11.50 -5.78 12.27
C PRO A 92 -10.27 -6.62 12.63
N LEU A 93 -10.41 -7.46 13.67
CA LEU A 93 -9.29 -8.24 14.24
C LEU A 93 -8.60 -9.15 13.20
N ASP A 94 -9.36 -9.80 12.33
CA ASP A 94 -8.84 -10.67 11.27
C ASP A 94 -7.91 -9.91 10.31
N LYS A 95 -8.27 -8.66 9.97
CA LYS A 95 -7.45 -7.79 9.13
C LYS A 95 -6.21 -7.27 9.86
N GLN A 96 -6.31 -7.00 11.17
CA GLN A 96 -5.14 -6.64 11.98
C GLN A 96 -4.10 -7.78 12.02
N LEU A 97 -4.57 -9.03 12.19
CA LEU A 97 -3.69 -10.20 12.17
C LEU A 97 -3.01 -10.37 10.81
N ARG A 98 -3.77 -10.26 9.72
CA ARG A 98 -3.20 -10.29 8.35
C ARG A 98 -2.19 -9.17 8.12
N LEU A 99 -2.52 -7.94 8.50
CA LEU A 99 -1.61 -6.80 8.41
C LEU A 99 -0.30 -7.06 9.14
N SER A 100 -0.37 -7.60 10.36
CA SER A 100 0.83 -7.93 11.15
C SER A 100 1.70 -9.03 10.55
N SER A 101 1.13 -9.87 9.68
CA SER A 101 1.85 -10.96 9.01
C SER A 101 2.55 -10.54 7.71
N MET A 102 2.29 -9.33 7.20
CA MET A 102 2.88 -8.86 5.95
C MET A 102 4.37 -8.54 6.13
N VAL A 103 5.21 -9.16 5.28
CA VAL A 103 6.67 -8.89 5.27
C VAL A 103 6.99 -7.92 4.14
N ILE A 104 7.17 -6.64 4.47
CA ILE A 104 7.51 -5.61 3.49
C ILE A 104 9.03 -5.46 3.40
N ALA A 105 9.59 -5.66 2.20
CA ALA A 105 11.02 -5.44 1.97
C ALA A 105 11.40 -3.98 2.28
N ARG A 106 12.34 -3.79 3.21
CA ARG A 106 12.99 -2.49 3.44
C ARG A 106 13.94 -2.22 2.27
N ASP A 107 14.09 -0.95 1.88
CA ASP A 107 14.89 -0.54 0.71
C ASP A 107 16.27 -1.23 0.69
N GLY A 108 16.54 -1.96 -0.40
CA GLY A 108 17.83 -2.61 -0.65
C GLY A 108 17.88 -3.80 -1.61
N ASN A 109 16.79 -4.57 -1.81
CA ASN A 109 16.91 -5.92 -2.40
C ASN A 109 16.08 -6.23 -3.67
N TYR A 110 15.53 -5.25 -4.38
CA TYR A 110 14.91 -5.52 -5.69
C TYR A 110 15.82 -5.02 -6.82
N SER A 111 16.63 -5.93 -7.36
CA SER A 111 17.36 -5.70 -8.61
C SER A 111 16.65 -6.45 -9.74
N PRO A 112 16.02 -5.76 -10.72
CA PRO A 112 15.26 -6.38 -11.79
C PRO A 112 16.13 -7.09 -12.85
N GLN A 113 17.45 -7.21 -12.65
CA GLN A 113 18.38 -7.69 -13.69
C GLN A 113 18.63 -9.21 -13.71
N ASN A 114 18.02 -10.01 -12.84
CA ASN A 114 18.36 -11.43 -12.70
C ASN A 114 17.36 -12.42 -13.33
N THR A 115 16.77 -12.07 -14.48
CA THR A 115 15.99 -13.02 -15.29
C THR A 115 16.36 -12.90 -16.77
N ARG A 116 17.59 -13.29 -17.11
CA ARG A 116 17.94 -13.76 -18.45
C ARG A 116 18.71 -15.06 -18.33
N LEU A 117 17.99 -16.18 -18.45
CA LEU A 117 18.45 -17.42 -19.06
C LEU A 117 17.29 -18.01 -19.85
#